data_AF-A0A950AJH9-F1
#
_entry.id   AF-A0A950AJH9-F1
#
_cell.length_a   1.000
_cell.length_b   1.000
_cell.length_c   1.000
_cell.angle_alpha   90.00
_cell.angle_beta   90.00
_cell.angle_gamma   90.00
#
_symmetry.space_group_name_H-M   'P 1'
#
loop_
_entity.id
_entity.type
_entity.pdbx_description
1 polymer ?
#
loop_
_entity_poly.entity_id
_entity_poly.type
_entity_poly.pdbx_seq_one_letter_code
_entity_poly.pdbx_strand_id
1 'polypeptide(L)'
;MKCQCLTFHPLYKERVWGGRVLETHFGRQLPGENPIGESCELVDREDSQSVVCESEFGGASLHDLWVNQRRELFGEDYDFPRFPILVKILDASDVLSVQVHPAPHRLIHEREEPKSEIWYFITTTEGAGVYAGLKRGVTRADFEVALGTGRIAELLHHVPTMPDSCIAIPSGRLHAIAAGNAIFEIQQNSDTTYRVFDWNRLGLDGLPRRIHIEESL
;
A
#
# COMPACT_ATOMS: atom_id res chain seq x y z
N MET A 1 31.09 -4.12 18.70
CA MET A 1 30.30 -3.09 17.99
C MET A 1 28.96 -2.94 18.71
N LYS A 2 28.53 -1.71 19.00
CA LYS A 2 27.14 -1.49 19.43
C LYS A 2 26.28 -1.60 18.18
N CYS A 3 25.25 -2.45 18.21
CA CYS A 3 24.24 -2.50 17.15
C CYS A 3 23.44 -1.19 17.24
N GLN A 4 23.51 -0.36 16.20
CA GLN A 4 22.76 0.88 16.11
C GLN A 4 21.60 0.67 15.14
N CYS A 5 20.40 1.08 15.55
CA CYS A 5 19.23 1.09 14.67
C CYS A 5 19.31 2.31 13.74
N LEU A 6 19.09 2.10 12.44
CA LEU A 6 18.92 3.19 11.48
C LEU A 6 17.45 3.61 11.45
N THR A 7 17.21 4.90 11.62
CA THR A 7 15.88 5.51 11.51
C THR A 7 15.81 6.37 10.26
N PHE A 8 14.64 6.41 9.61
CA PHE A 8 14.44 7.13 8.35
C PHE A 8 13.35 8.20 8.50
N HIS A 9 13.47 9.28 7.72
CA HIS A 9 12.44 10.29 7.66
C HIS A 9 11.21 9.73 6.92
N PRO A 10 10.00 9.78 7.52
CA PRO A 10 8.80 9.30 6.84
C PRO A 10 8.45 10.21 5.66
N LEU A 11 8.01 9.61 4.55
CA LEU A 11 7.50 10.35 3.40
C LEU A 11 5.97 10.29 3.38
N TYR A 12 5.34 11.43 3.63
CA TYR A 12 3.89 11.54 3.67
C TYR A 12 3.31 11.77 2.27
N LYS A 13 2.23 11.05 1.94
CA LYS A 13 1.51 11.18 0.68
C LYS A 13 0.04 11.49 0.95
N GLU A 14 -0.41 12.61 0.39
CA GLU A 14 -1.82 12.98 0.39
C GLU A 14 -2.65 12.00 -0.44
N ARG A 15 -3.83 11.65 0.07
CA ARG A 15 -4.79 10.77 -0.61
C ARG A 15 -6.21 11.22 -0.32
N VAL A 16 -7.08 11.08 -1.31
CA VAL A 16 -8.52 11.39 -1.17
C VAL A 16 -9.22 10.61 -0.07
N TRP A 17 -8.68 9.43 0.28
CA TRP A 17 -9.20 8.56 1.33
C TRP A 17 -8.44 8.68 2.66
N GLY A 18 -7.41 9.53 2.67
CA GLY A 18 -6.54 9.71 3.82
C GLY A 18 -7.20 10.45 4.97
N GLY A 19 -6.49 10.52 6.08
CA GLY A 19 -6.95 11.21 7.27
C GLY A 19 -5.81 11.86 8.04
N ARG A 20 -5.98 11.90 9.36
CA ARG A 20 -5.05 12.52 10.32
C ARG A 20 -4.77 11.62 11.53
N VAL A 21 -5.04 10.32 11.43
CA VAL A 21 -4.88 9.37 12.55
C VAL A 21 -3.43 9.28 13.03
N LEU A 22 -2.47 9.60 12.16
CA LEU A 22 -1.04 9.63 12.50
C LEU A 22 -0.71 10.70 13.55
N GLU A 23 -1.48 11.79 13.62
CA GLU A 23 -1.30 12.82 14.64
C GLU A 23 -1.84 12.34 16.00
N THR A 24 -3.04 11.77 16.01
CA THR A 24 -3.73 11.41 17.26
C THR A 24 -3.23 10.10 17.86
N HIS A 25 -2.90 9.12 17.03
CA HIS A 25 -2.46 7.79 17.48
C HIS A 25 -0.94 7.71 17.69
N PHE A 26 -0.15 8.36 16.83
CA PHE A 26 1.31 8.31 16.89
C PHE A 26 1.96 9.62 17.36
N GLY A 27 1.20 10.69 17.60
CA GLY A 27 1.75 11.98 18.01
C GLY A 27 2.61 12.64 16.93
N ARG A 28 2.46 12.26 15.66
CA ARG A 28 3.28 12.76 14.56
C ARG A 28 2.87 14.18 14.18
N GLN A 29 3.84 14.98 13.73
CA GLN A 29 3.57 16.25 13.06
C GLN A 29 3.50 15.99 11.56
N LEU A 30 2.30 16.14 10.99
CA LEU A 30 2.08 15.97 9.56
C LEU A 30 2.22 17.31 8.82
N PRO A 31 2.67 17.30 7.57
CA PRO A 31 2.75 18.52 6.77
C PRO A 31 1.35 19.01 6.38
N GLY A 32 1.10 20.30 6.62
CA GLY A 32 -0.16 20.96 6.24
C GLY A 32 -1.42 20.33 6.87
N GLU A 33 -2.57 20.73 6.34
CA GLU A 33 -3.90 20.34 6.83
C GLU A 33 -4.58 19.26 5.97
N ASN A 34 -3.99 18.91 4.82
CA ASN A 34 -4.57 17.95 3.89
C ASN A 34 -4.58 16.53 4.46
N PRO A 35 -5.52 15.66 4.00
CA PRO A 35 -5.57 14.27 4.40
C PRO A 35 -4.33 13.51 3.93
N ILE A 36 -3.63 12.86 4.86
CA ILE A 36 -2.51 11.97 4.56
C ILE A 36 -3.03 10.54 4.55
N GLY A 37 -2.90 9.86 3.41
CA GLY A 37 -3.30 8.45 3.30
C GLY A 37 -2.13 7.49 3.49
N GLU A 38 -0.91 7.89 3.11
CA GLU A 38 0.27 7.04 3.24
C GLU A 38 1.37 7.77 3.99
N SER A 39 2.02 7.08 4.92
CA SER A 39 3.34 7.41 5.42
C SER A 39 4.28 6.29 4.99
N CYS A 40 5.17 6.56 4.03
CA CYS A 40 6.18 5.58 3.63
C CYS A 40 7.32 5.62 4.64
N GLU A 41 7.47 4.53 5.39
CA GLU A 41 8.49 4.39 6.43
C GLU A 41 9.82 3.89 5.84
N LEU A 42 9.76 2.95 4.88
CA LEU A 42 10.91 2.43 4.15
C LEU A 42 10.57 2.29 2.67
N VAL A 43 11.30 2.98 1.79
CA VAL A 43 11.13 2.93 0.34
C VAL A 43 12.46 3.12 -0.39
N ASP A 44 12.70 2.33 -1.43
CA ASP A 44 13.82 2.45 -2.37
C ASP A 44 13.28 2.36 -3.81
N ARG A 45 12.68 3.45 -4.30
CA ARG A 45 12.18 3.58 -5.68
C ARG A 45 12.69 4.85 -6.34
N GLU A 46 12.70 4.89 -7.66
CA GLU A 46 13.23 6.04 -8.41
C GLU A 46 12.50 7.35 -8.10
N ASP A 47 11.20 7.27 -7.81
CA ASP A 47 10.33 8.41 -7.48
C ASP A 47 10.19 8.66 -5.97
N SER A 48 10.75 7.79 -5.12
CA SER A 48 10.59 7.87 -3.68
C SER A 48 11.71 7.11 -2.94
N GLN A 49 12.49 7.82 -2.13
CA GLN A 49 13.66 7.28 -1.44
C GLN A 49 13.63 7.66 0.04
N SER A 50 13.69 6.66 0.93
CA SER A 50 13.88 6.90 2.36
C SER A 50 15.28 7.41 2.63
N VAL A 51 15.39 8.42 3.49
CA VAL A 51 16.67 9.04 3.88
C VAL A 51 16.89 8.86 5.37
N VAL A 52 18.10 8.46 5.76
CA VAL A 52 18.47 8.27 7.16
C VAL A 52 18.44 9.60 7.91
N CYS A 53 17.81 9.62 9.09
CA CYS A 53 17.70 10.81 9.94
C CYS A 53 19.06 11.21 10.53
N GLU A 54 19.41 10.61 11.66
CA GLU A 54 20.60 10.94 12.43
C GLU A 54 21.35 9.63 12.73
N SER A 55 22.54 9.50 12.17
CA SER A 55 23.52 8.43 12.45
C SER A 55 24.85 8.77 11.76
N GLU A 56 25.81 7.85 11.76
CA GLU A 56 27.00 7.97 10.90
C GLU A 56 26.66 7.99 9.40
N PHE A 57 25.47 7.50 9.02
CA PHE A 57 24.93 7.50 7.67
C PHE A 57 23.89 8.61 7.43
N GLY A 58 23.81 9.61 8.31
CA GLY A 58 22.82 10.70 8.20
C GLY A 58 22.83 11.36 6.81
N GLY A 59 21.65 11.48 6.21
CA GLY A 59 21.47 12.02 4.85
C GLY A 59 21.70 11.02 3.70
N ALA A 60 22.20 9.82 3.95
CA ALA A 60 22.27 8.77 2.93
C ALA A 60 20.86 8.23 2.61
N SER A 61 20.63 7.91 1.34
CA SER A 61 19.39 7.21 0.93
C SER A 61 19.47 5.71 1.23
N LEU A 62 18.31 5.08 1.42
CA LEU A 62 18.22 3.63 1.56
C LEU A 62 18.84 2.91 0.35
N HIS A 63 18.68 3.47 -0.86
CA HIS A 63 19.35 2.98 -2.06
C HIS A 63 20.86 2.99 -1.95
N ASP A 64 21.45 4.11 -1.51
CA ASP A 64 22.91 4.24 -1.38
C ASP A 64 23.48 3.22 -0.40
N LEU A 65 22.78 3.00 0.73
CA LEU A 65 23.13 1.97 1.70
C LEU A 65 23.02 0.57 1.10
N TRP A 66 21.96 0.31 0.33
CA TRP A 66 21.72 -0.98 -0.31
C TRP A 66 22.73 -1.33 -1.41
N VAL A 67 23.22 -0.33 -2.15
CA VAL A 67 24.19 -0.53 -3.23
C VAL A 67 25.62 -0.56 -2.69
N ASN A 68 25.97 0.34 -1.78
CA ASN A 68 27.36 0.55 -1.38
C ASN A 68 27.74 -0.17 -0.07
N GLN A 69 26.79 -0.50 0.80
CA GLN A 69 27.03 -1.07 2.13
C GLN A 69 26.17 -2.32 2.44
N ARG A 70 25.68 -3.01 1.39
CA ARG A 70 24.70 -4.11 1.54
C ARG A 70 25.08 -5.16 2.57
N ARG A 71 26.29 -5.71 2.43
CA ARG A 71 26.74 -6.86 3.23
C ARG A 71 26.83 -6.53 4.71
N GLU A 72 27.34 -5.34 5.02
CA GLU A 72 27.54 -4.89 6.40
C GLU A 72 26.22 -4.56 7.09
N LEU A 73 25.30 -3.87 6.39
CA LEU A 73 24.06 -3.37 6.99
C LEU A 73 22.89 -4.35 6.91
N PHE A 74 22.84 -5.18 5.85
CA PHE A 74 21.69 -6.04 5.56
C PHE A 74 22.05 -7.52 5.54
N GLY A 75 23.34 -7.89 5.52
CA GLY A 75 23.80 -9.28 5.46
C GLY A 75 24.17 -9.75 4.05
N GLU A 76 24.72 -10.96 3.96
CA GLU A 76 25.36 -11.46 2.72
C GLU A 76 24.40 -12.18 1.77
N ASP A 77 23.25 -12.65 2.25
CA ASP A 77 22.34 -13.55 1.52
C ASP A 77 21.28 -12.83 0.67
N TYR A 78 21.37 -11.50 0.53
CA TYR A 78 20.38 -10.71 -0.21
C TYR A 78 20.93 -10.21 -1.55
N ASP A 79 20.48 -10.84 -2.63
CA ASP A 79 20.84 -10.47 -4.00
C ASP A 79 19.63 -9.89 -4.75
N PHE A 80 19.27 -8.65 -4.43
CA PHE A 80 18.27 -7.88 -5.16
C PHE A 80 18.90 -6.61 -5.74
N PRO A 81 18.47 -6.14 -6.92
CA PRO A 81 19.00 -4.91 -7.52
C PRO A 81 18.71 -3.66 -6.66
N ARG A 82 17.67 -3.70 -5.84
CA ARG A 82 17.23 -2.64 -4.91
C ARG A 82 16.72 -3.26 -3.61
N PHE A 83 16.54 -2.44 -2.57
CA PHE A 83 15.95 -2.92 -1.32
C PHE A 83 14.56 -3.54 -1.59
N PRO A 84 14.30 -4.79 -1.15
CA PRO A 84 13.25 -5.60 -1.76
C PRO A 84 11.83 -5.35 -1.26
N ILE A 85 11.67 -4.61 -0.15
CA ILE A 85 10.36 -4.36 0.47
C ILE A 85 10.08 -2.88 0.60
N LEU A 86 8.79 -2.54 0.61
CA LEU A 86 8.26 -1.22 0.91
C LEU A 86 7.38 -1.33 2.15
N VAL A 87 7.63 -0.46 3.14
CA VAL A 87 6.88 -0.43 4.39
C VAL A 87 6.16 0.91 4.49
N LYS A 88 4.85 0.85 4.72
CA LYS A 88 3.99 2.02 4.87
C LYS A 88 3.11 1.91 6.10
N ILE A 89 2.69 3.06 6.62
CA ILE A 89 1.47 3.19 7.41
C ILE A 89 0.40 3.78 6.50
N LEU A 90 -0.76 3.15 6.43
CA LEU A 90 -1.91 3.68 5.72
C LEU A 90 -2.97 4.14 6.71
N ASP A 91 -3.50 5.36 6.50
CA ASP A 91 -4.69 5.88 7.17
C ASP A 91 -5.88 5.79 6.21
N ALA A 92 -6.64 4.71 6.30
CA ALA A 92 -7.86 4.50 5.52
C ALA A 92 -9.06 5.13 6.24
N SER A 93 -9.07 6.47 6.34
CA SER A 93 -10.20 7.22 6.90
C SER A 93 -11.46 7.16 6.03
N ASP A 94 -11.31 6.91 4.73
CA ASP A 94 -12.37 6.53 3.80
C ASP A 94 -11.96 5.26 3.01
N VAL A 95 -12.91 4.63 2.33
CA VAL A 95 -12.71 3.37 1.61
C VAL A 95 -11.70 3.53 0.47
N LEU A 96 -10.68 2.68 0.39
CA LEU A 96 -9.73 2.68 -0.73
C LEU A 96 -10.38 2.12 -1.99
N SER A 97 -9.81 2.40 -3.16
CA SER A 97 -10.28 1.80 -4.40
C SER A 97 -10.25 0.27 -4.32
N VAL A 98 -11.19 -0.39 -5.00
CA VAL A 98 -11.05 -1.81 -5.34
C VAL A 98 -9.92 -1.96 -6.35
N GLN A 99 -8.96 -2.80 -6.02
CA GLN A 99 -7.69 -2.93 -6.70
C GLN A 99 -7.29 -4.40 -6.84
N VAL A 100 -6.46 -4.68 -7.83
CA VAL A 100 -5.70 -5.93 -7.93
C VAL A 100 -4.25 -5.59 -8.29
N HIS A 101 -3.33 -6.30 -7.67
CA HIS A 101 -1.94 -6.32 -8.11
C HIS A 101 -1.77 -7.51 -9.05
N PRO A 102 -1.23 -7.35 -10.26
CA PRO A 102 -1.07 -8.46 -11.19
C PRO A 102 -0.24 -9.59 -10.57
N ALA A 103 -0.69 -10.83 -10.77
CA ALA A 103 0.12 -12.00 -10.44
C ALA A 103 1.41 -12.00 -11.28
N PRO A 104 2.51 -12.63 -10.84
CA PRO A 104 3.79 -12.57 -11.55
C PRO A 104 3.73 -13.01 -13.02
N HIS A 105 2.82 -13.94 -13.37
CA HIS A 105 2.62 -14.43 -14.73
C HIS A 105 1.65 -13.57 -15.58
N ARG A 106 1.17 -12.44 -15.03
CA ARG A 106 0.22 -11.51 -15.66
C ARG A 106 0.77 -10.09 -15.76
N LEU A 107 2.06 -9.89 -15.49
CA LEU A 107 2.75 -8.63 -15.75
C LEU A 107 2.86 -8.48 -17.28
N ILE A 108 2.32 -7.40 -17.81
CA ILE A 108 2.20 -7.15 -19.27
C ILE A 108 2.99 -5.92 -19.72
N HIS A 109 3.43 -5.06 -18.79
CA HIS A 109 4.28 -3.91 -19.09
C HIS A 109 5.65 -4.05 -18.43
N GLU A 110 6.70 -3.59 -19.11
CA GLU A 110 8.11 -3.77 -18.70
C GLU A 110 8.45 -3.17 -17.32
N ARG A 111 7.67 -2.18 -16.86
CA ARG A 111 7.87 -1.50 -15.56
C ARG A 111 7.05 -2.10 -14.42
N GLU A 112 6.32 -3.19 -14.67
CA GLU A 112 5.47 -3.81 -13.66
C GLU A 112 6.24 -4.79 -12.81
N GLU A 113 5.95 -4.77 -11.52
CA GLU A 113 6.63 -5.59 -10.52
C GLU A 113 5.57 -6.31 -9.67
N PRO A 114 5.79 -7.58 -9.29
CA PRO A 114 4.86 -8.30 -8.45
C PRO A 114 4.71 -7.59 -7.10
N LYS A 115 3.46 -7.50 -6.63
CA LYS A 115 3.12 -6.82 -5.38
C LYS A 115 2.21 -7.70 -4.53
N SER A 116 2.84 -8.47 -3.66
CA SER A 116 2.17 -9.18 -2.56
C SER A 116 2.41 -8.41 -1.27
N GLU A 117 1.42 -8.45 -0.39
CA GLU A 117 1.35 -7.58 0.77
C GLU A 117 0.90 -8.34 2.01
N ILE A 118 1.27 -7.82 3.17
CA ILE A 118 0.67 -8.15 4.45
C ILE A 118 0.28 -6.86 5.15
N TRP A 119 -0.91 -6.86 5.72
CA TRP A 119 -1.45 -5.75 6.48
C TRP A 119 -1.56 -6.16 7.94
N TYR A 120 -1.01 -5.35 8.82
CA TYR A 120 -1.22 -5.42 10.26
C TYR A 120 -2.11 -4.25 10.69
N PHE A 121 -3.23 -4.54 11.35
CA PHE A 121 -4.20 -3.53 11.74
C PHE A 121 -3.79 -2.88 13.07
N ILE A 122 -3.34 -1.64 13.01
CA ILE A 122 -2.93 -0.84 14.18
C ILE A 122 -4.18 -0.44 14.97
N THR A 123 -5.17 0.12 14.27
CA THR A 123 -6.45 0.52 14.85
C THR A 123 -7.56 0.34 13.82
N THR A 124 -8.74 0.01 14.31
CA THR A 124 -9.94 -0.25 13.49
C THR A 124 -11.14 0.33 14.21
N THR A 125 -11.97 1.14 13.54
CA THR A 125 -13.21 1.66 14.10
C THR A 125 -14.30 0.58 14.11
N GLU A 126 -15.38 0.81 14.86
CA GLU A 126 -16.54 -0.07 14.82
C GLU A 126 -17.11 -0.17 13.40
N GLY A 127 -17.37 -1.40 12.94
CA GLY A 127 -17.88 -1.67 11.59
C GLY A 127 -16.83 -1.62 10.47
N ALA A 128 -15.56 -1.35 10.78
CA ALA A 128 -14.48 -1.39 9.79
C ALA A 128 -14.26 -2.81 9.24
N GLY A 129 -13.65 -2.87 8.06
CA GLY A 129 -13.40 -4.13 7.38
C GLY A 129 -12.42 -4.03 6.23
N VAL A 130 -12.28 -5.14 5.51
CA VAL A 130 -11.61 -5.21 4.21
C VAL A 130 -12.46 -5.97 3.23
N TYR A 131 -12.39 -5.57 1.97
CA TYR A 131 -12.87 -6.37 0.85
C TYR A 131 -11.70 -7.21 0.35
N ALA A 132 -11.84 -8.53 0.31
CA ALA A 132 -10.73 -9.40 -0.09
C ALA A 132 -11.21 -10.69 -0.76
N GLY A 133 -10.89 -10.83 -2.05
CA GLY A 133 -11.23 -11.99 -2.87
C GLY A 133 -12.69 -12.00 -3.33
N LEU A 134 -12.91 -12.52 -4.54
CA LEU A 134 -14.24 -12.72 -5.08
C LEU A 134 -14.99 -13.82 -4.30
N LYS A 135 -16.30 -13.61 -4.12
CA LYS A 135 -17.21 -14.61 -3.57
C LYS A 135 -17.22 -15.86 -4.45
N ARG A 136 -17.36 -17.02 -3.82
CA ARG A 136 -17.45 -18.30 -4.53
C ARG A 136 -18.57 -18.26 -5.57
N GLY A 137 -18.25 -18.66 -6.80
CA GLY A 137 -19.21 -18.75 -7.90
C GLY A 137 -19.31 -17.50 -8.78
N VAL A 138 -18.63 -16.40 -8.43
CA VAL A 138 -18.52 -15.23 -9.31
C VAL A 138 -17.81 -15.62 -10.60
N THR A 139 -18.45 -15.36 -11.72
CA THR A 139 -17.92 -15.60 -13.06
C THR A 139 -17.36 -14.30 -13.67
N ARG A 140 -16.61 -14.43 -14.77
CA ARG A 140 -16.16 -13.26 -15.54
C ARG A 140 -17.33 -12.40 -16.04
N ALA A 141 -18.43 -13.02 -16.47
CA ALA A 141 -19.60 -12.27 -16.93
C ALA A 141 -20.25 -11.45 -15.80
N ASP A 142 -20.34 -12.02 -14.59
CA ASP A 142 -20.81 -11.27 -13.41
C ASP A 142 -19.91 -10.07 -13.11
N PHE A 143 -18.59 -10.27 -13.24
CA PHE A 143 -17.59 -9.24 -13.02
C PHE A 143 -17.68 -8.10 -14.06
N GLU A 144 -17.81 -8.42 -15.35
CA GLU A 144 -18.00 -7.44 -16.43
C GLU A 144 -19.28 -6.61 -16.25
N VAL A 145 -20.38 -7.25 -15.83
CA VAL A 145 -21.64 -6.55 -15.51
C VAL A 145 -21.48 -5.63 -14.29
N ALA A 146 -20.81 -6.11 -13.24
CA ALA A 146 -20.59 -5.32 -12.03
C ALA A 146 -19.66 -4.12 -12.28
N LEU A 147 -18.68 -4.26 -13.18
CA LEU A 147 -17.78 -3.18 -13.61
C LEU A 147 -18.59 -2.05 -14.26
N GLY A 148 -19.46 -2.39 -15.22
CA GLY A 148 -20.30 -1.41 -15.93
C GLY A 148 -21.39 -0.76 -15.06
N THR A 149 -21.70 -1.32 -13.90
CA THR A 149 -22.76 -0.83 -13.00
C THR A 149 -22.23 -0.26 -11.68
N GLY A 150 -20.91 -0.26 -11.45
CA GLY A 150 -20.31 0.24 -10.22
C GLY A 150 -20.59 -0.62 -8.98
N ARG A 151 -20.87 -1.91 -9.16
CA ARG A 151 -21.28 -2.85 -8.08
C ARG A 151 -20.21 -3.88 -7.74
N ILE A 152 -18.97 -3.67 -8.18
CA ILE A 152 -17.87 -4.63 -7.99
C ILE A 152 -17.68 -5.05 -6.54
N ALA A 153 -17.77 -4.11 -5.60
CA ALA A 153 -17.64 -4.36 -4.17
C ALA A 153 -18.57 -5.48 -3.66
N GLU A 154 -19.76 -5.62 -4.25
CA GLU A 154 -20.74 -6.64 -3.87
C GLU A 154 -20.29 -8.06 -4.22
N LEU A 155 -19.37 -8.19 -5.18
CA LEU A 155 -18.79 -9.48 -5.58
C LEU A 155 -17.68 -9.94 -4.64
N LEU A 156 -17.18 -9.07 -3.74
CA LEU A 156 -16.07 -9.40 -2.84
C LEU A 156 -16.56 -9.88 -1.47
N HIS A 157 -15.77 -10.73 -0.83
CA HIS A 157 -15.94 -10.97 0.61
C HIS A 157 -15.64 -9.68 1.38
N HIS A 158 -16.54 -9.29 2.29
CA HIS A 158 -16.29 -8.24 3.27
C HIS A 158 -15.97 -8.90 4.61
N VAL A 159 -14.76 -8.68 5.11
CA VAL A 159 -14.23 -9.32 6.32
C VAL A 159 -14.03 -8.22 7.37
N PRO A 160 -14.67 -8.32 8.56
CA PRO A 160 -14.45 -7.38 9.64
C PRO A 160 -12.98 -7.36 10.08
N THR A 161 -12.49 -6.19 10.45
CA THR A 161 -11.13 -6.02 10.95
C THR A 161 -11.14 -5.81 12.46
N MET A 162 -10.03 -6.17 13.09
CA MET A 162 -9.80 -5.95 14.52
C MET A 162 -8.36 -5.45 14.72
N PRO A 163 -8.10 -4.61 15.73
CA PRO A 163 -6.73 -4.24 16.06
C PRO A 163 -5.89 -5.48 16.39
N ASP A 164 -4.59 -5.40 16.14
CA ASP A 164 -3.61 -6.47 16.38
C ASP A 164 -3.83 -7.76 15.57
N SER A 165 -4.67 -7.69 14.54
CA SER A 165 -4.84 -8.76 13.56
C SER A 165 -4.02 -8.51 12.30
N CYS A 166 -3.85 -9.54 11.47
CA CYS A 166 -3.16 -9.42 10.20
C CYS A 166 -3.89 -10.15 9.07
N ILE A 167 -3.69 -9.68 7.84
CA ILE A 167 -4.15 -10.35 6.62
C ILE A 167 -3.07 -10.32 5.55
N ALA A 168 -2.86 -11.44 4.88
CA ALA A 168 -2.01 -11.53 3.70
C ALA A 168 -2.82 -11.32 2.43
N ILE A 169 -2.32 -10.46 1.55
CA ILE A 169 -2.87 -10.16 0.23
C ILE A 169 -1.81 -10.54 -0.84
N PRO A 170 -1.77 -11.81 -1.26
CA PRO A 170 -0.99 -12.23 -2.41
C PRO A 170 -1.45 -11.49 -3.67
N SER A 171 -0.49 -11.18 -4.54
CA SER A 171 -0.76 -10.70 -5.89
C SER A 171 -1.78 -11.61 -6.62
N GLY A 172 -2.60 -10.99 -7.46
CA GLY A 172 -3.76 -11.58 -8.14
C GLY A 172 -5.04 -11.56 -7.31
N ARG A 173 -5.00 -11.13 -6.04
CA ARG A 173 -6.21 -10.98 -5.23
C ARG A 173 -6.83 -9.61 -5.42
N LEU A 174 -8.10 -9.60 -5.81
CA LEU A 174 -8.91 -8.38 -5.80
C LEU A 174 -9.22 -7.98 -4.34
N HIS A 175 -8.97 -6.72 -3.98
CA HIS A 175 -9.11 -6.25 -2.61
C HIS A 175 -9.36 -4.74 -2.51
N ALA A 176 -9.83 -4.29 -1.34
CA ALA A 176 -9.86 -2.90 -0.92
C ALA A 176 -9.83 -2.82 0.62
N ILE A 177 -9.25 -1.78 1.17
CA ILE A 177 -9.35 -1.47 2.61
C ILE A 177 -10.61 -0.60 2.80
N ALA A 178 -11.53 -1.03 3.67
CA ALA A 178 -12.70 -0.20 4.00
C ALA A 178 -12.29 0.95 4.93
N ALA A 179 -13.15 1.96 5.02
CA ALA A 179 -12.95 3.09 5.91
C ALA A 179 -12.80 2.65 7.38
N GLY A 180 -12.08 3.46 8.15
CA GLY A 180 -11.92 3.27 9.59
C GLY A 180 -10.75 2.37 9.99
N ASN A 181 -9.78 2.14 9.11
CA ASN A 181 -8.58 1.36 9.44
C ASN A 181 -7.32 2.23 9.40
N ALA A 182 -6.40 2.03 10.35
CA ALA A 182 -5.01 2.38 10.17
C ALA A 182 -4.16 1.11 10.19
N ILE A 183 -3.32 0.92 9.18
CA ILE A 183 -2.56 -0.33 9.01
C ILE A 183 -1.07 -0.08 8.79
N PHE A 184 -0.25 -1.03 9.24
CA PHE A 184 1.08 -1.22 8.68
C PHE A 184 0.95 -2.13 7.46
N GLU A 185 1.35 -1.62 6.30
CA GLU A 185 1.43 -2.36 5.06
C GLU A 185 2.90 -2.68 4.78
N ILE A 186 3.22 -3.97 4.75
CA ILE A 186 4.53 -4.47 4.30
C ILE A 186 4.29 -5.18 2.97
N GLN A 187 4.94 -4.68 1.94
CA GLN A 187 4.75 -5.17 0.58
C GLN A 187 6.09 -5.38 -0.11
N GLN A 188 6.09 -6.16 -1.20
CA GLN A 188 7.19 -6.12 -2.15
C GLN A 188 7.41 -4.68 -2.61
N ASN A 189 8.64 -4.29 -2.91
CA ASN A 189 8.96 -2.97 -3.40
C ASN A 189 8.43 -2.78 -4.83
N SER A 190 7.14 -2.47 -4.95
CA SER A 190 6.38 -2.29 -6.18
C SER A 190 5.30 -1.24 -5.97
N ASP A 191 5.01 -0.45 -7.01
CA ASP A 191 3.85 0.45 -7.05
C ASP A 191 2.80 0.00 -8.08
N THR A 192 2.94 -1.21 -8.63
CA THR A 192 2.04 -1.74 -9.66
C THR A 192 0.66 -2.03 -9.09
N THR A 193 -0.32 -1.26 -9.54
CA THR A 193 -1.70 -1.31 -9.04
C THR A 193 -2.70 -1.10 -10.17
N TYR A 194 -3.56 -2.09 -10.39
CA TYR A 194 -4.72 -1.94 -11.26
C TYR A 194 -5.94 -1.59 -10.43
N ARG A 195 -6.33 -0.32 -10.54
CA ARG A 195 -7.58 0.17 -9.97
C ARG A 195 -8.75 -0.35 -10.79
N VAL A 196 -9.64 -1.10 -10.15
CA VAL A 196 -10.83 -1.73 -10.77
C VAL A 196 -12.06 -0.86 -10.58
N PHE A 197 -12.22 -0.31 -9.39
CA PHE A 197 -13.36 0.55 -9.06
C PHE A 197 -12.97 1.54 -7.96
N ASP A 198 -13.49 2.76 -8.06
CA ASP A 198 -13.16 3.83 -7.12
C ASP A 198 -14.37 4.56 -6.56
N TRP A 199 -15.50 3.86 -6.43
CA TRP A 199 -16.68 4.42 -5.74
C TRP A 199 -17.24 5.68 -6.41
N ASN A 200 -16.94 5.87 -7.70
CA ASN A 200 -17.26 7.08 -8.48
C ASN A 200 -16.79 8.39 -7.84
N ARG A 201 -15.78 8.33 -6.96
CA ARG A 201 -15.22 9.53 -6.32
C ARG A 201 -14.26 10.26 -7.24
N LEU A 202 -14.05 11.54 -6.94
CA LEU A 202 -13.07 12.38 -7.59
C LEU A 202 -11.74 12.35 -6.81
N GLY A 203 -10.65 12.62 -7.52
CA GLY A 203 -9.33 12.89 -6.99
C GLY A 203 -9.28 14.19 -6.18
N LEU A 204 -8.12 14.47 -5.57
CA LEU A 204 -7.85 15.77 -4.93
C LEU A 204 -7.85 16.93 -5.94
N ASP A 205 -7.67 16.62 -7.22
CA ASP A 205 -7.75 17.52 -8.37
C ASP A 205 -9.19 17.74 -8.88
N GLY A 206 -10.19 17.08 -8.29
CA GLY A 206 -11.58 17.14 -8.73
C GLY A 206 -11.88 16.34 -10.00
N LEU A 207 -10.98 15.46 -10.45
CA LEU A 207 -11.18 14.62 -11.63
C LEU A 207 -11.37 13.14 -11.26
N PRO A 208 -12.10 12.34 -12.04
CA PRO A 208 -12.16 10.89 -11.82
C PRO A 208 -10.77 10.26 -11.88
N ARG A 209 -10.44 9.38 -10.94
CA ARG A 209 -9.16 8.67 -10.93
C ARG A 209 -9.14 7.56 -11.97
N ARG A 210 -7.97 7.30 -12.58
CA ARG A 210 -7.79 6.26 -13.61
C ARG A 210 -8.22 4.88 -13.11
N ILE A 211 -9.00 4.19 -13.93
CA ILE A 211 -9.40 2.77 -13.80
C ILE A 211 -8.69 1.97 -14.91
N HIS A 212 -8.37 0.71 -14.62
CA HIS A 212 -7.59 -0.21 -15.47
C HIS A 212 -8.45 -1.42 -15.84
N ILE A 213 -9.51 -1.18 -16.61
CA ILE A 213 -10.56 -2.20 -16.86
C ILE A 213 -9.98 -3.42 -17.56
N GLU A 214 -9.23 -3.22 -18.65
CA GLU A 214 -8.68 -4.32 -19.45
C GLU A 214 -7.67 -5.16 -18.65
N GLU A 215 -6.83 -4.49 -17.86
CA GLU A 215 -5.82 -5.13 -17.01
C GLU A 215 -6.43 -5.86 -15.80
N SER A 216 -7.68 -5.55 -15.44
CA SER A 216 -8.39 -6.13 -14.30
C SER A 216 -9.28 -7.35 -14.63
N LEU A 217 -9.44 -7.69 -15.92
CA LEU A 217 -10.27 -8.81 -16.43
C LEU A 217 -9.51 -10.14 -16.55
#